data_AF-A0A9D4AU43-F1
#
_entry.id   AF-A0A9D4AU43-F1
#
_cell.length_a   1.000
_cell.length_b   1.000
_cell.length_c   1.000
_cell.angle_alpha   90.00
_cell.angle_beta   90.00
_cell.angle_gamma   90.00
#
_symmetry.space_group_name_H-M   'P 1'
#
loop_
_entity.id
_entity.type
_entity.pdbx_description
1 polymer ?
#
loop_
_entity_poly.entity_id
_entity_poly.type
_entity_poly.pdbx_seq_one_letter_code
_entity_poly.pdbx_strand_id
1 'polypeptide(L)'
;MALEDPFSAVRGEVQKAVNTARGLYERWCELLQETHVVSTEEFDWTTNELRNSLRSIEWDLEDLEETIDILLGPVEPSQVQDRSQRADGETGLREADAGLCQGDAGSHIQPISPGLR
;
A
#
# COMPACT_ATOMS: atom_id res chain seq x y z
N MET A 1 -4.11 -9.60 24.30
CA MET A 1 -4.43 -8.85 23.07
C MET A 1 -3.16 -8.16 22.61
N ALA A 2 -2.83 -8.22 21.32
CA ALA A 2 -1.77 -7.38 20.76
C ALA A 2 -2.30 -5.95 20.65
N LEU A 3 -1.50 -4.97 21.09
CA LEU A 3 -1.80 -3.55 20.89
C LEU A 3 -1.70 -3.27 19.39
N GLU A 4 -2.76 -2.70 18.80
CA GLU A 4 -2.73 -2.27 17.40
C GLU A 4 -1.61 -1.25 17.22
N ASP A 5 -0.86 -1.37 16.12
CA ASP A 5 0.20 -0.42 15.81
C ASP A 5 -0.41 0.98 15.63
N PRO A 6 0.18 2.04 16.22
CA PRO A 6 -0.39 3.38 16.21
C PRO A 6 -0.68 3.91 14.79
N PHE A 7 0.12 3.56 13.78
CA PHE A 7 -0.18 3.97 12.39
C PHE A 7 -1.42 3.27 11.85
N SER A 8 -1.60 1.99 12.17
CA SER A 8 -2.79 1.22 11.76
C SER A 8 -4.05 1.73 12.44
N ALA A 9 -3.97 2.09 13.72
CA ALA A 9 -5.06 2.69 14.48
C ALA A 9 -5.49 4.03 13.87
N VAL A 10 -4.54 4.97 13.67
CA VAL A 10 -4.84 6.30 13.09
C VAL A 10 -5.37 6.16 11.65
N ARG A 11 -4.81 5.26 10.84
CA ARG A 11 -5.36 4.95 9.51
C ARG A 11 -6.83 4.53 9.58
N GLY A 12 -7.19 3.71 10.58
CA GLY A 12 -8.57 3.29 10.81
C GLY A 12 -9.48 4.46 11.19
N GLU A 13 -8.99 5.37 12.04
CA GLU A 13 -9.71 6.57 12.48
C GLU A 13 -9.92 7.56 11.34
N VAL A 14 -8.89 7.87 10.56
CA VAL A 14 -8.98 8.72 9.35
C VAL A 14 -9.97 8.12 8.36
N GLN A 15 -9.89 6.81 8.10
CA GLN A 15 -10.81 6.14 7.17
C GLN A 15 -12.27 6.24 7.65
N LYS A 16 -12.50 6.13 8.97
CA LYS A 16 -13.83 6.30 9.57
C LYS A 16 -14.30 7.75 9.45
N ALA A 17 -13.45 8.73 9.75
CA ALA A 17 -13.76 10.15 9.63
C ALA A 17 -14.14 10.53 8.20
N VAL A 18 -13.39 10.05 7.20
CA VAL A 18 -13.70 10.24 5.76
C VAL A 18 -15.07 9.67 5.40
N ASN A 19 -15.40 8.46 5.89
CA ASN A 19 -16.71 7.85 5.63
C ASN A 19 -17.86 8.66 6.25
N THR A 20 -17.66 9.20 7.46
CA THR A 20 -18.62 10.10 8.09
C THR A 20 -18.78 11.41 7.30
N ALA A 21 -17.67 12.03 6.90
CA ALA A 21 -17.68 13.26 6.09
C ALA A 21 -18.39 13.06 4.75
N ARG A 22 -18.24 11.87 4.13
CA ARG A 22 -18.99 11.52 2.92
C ARG A 22 -20.50 11.51 3.14
N GLY A 23 -20.97 10.91 4.24
CA GLY A 23 -22.40 10.94 4.58
C GLY A 23 -22.92 12.36 4.82
N LEU A 24 -22.14 13.20 5.50
CA LEU A 24 -22.46 14.63 5.67
C LEU A 24 -22.50 15.38 4.34
N TYR A 25 -21.58 15.07 3.41
CA TYR A 25 -21.55 15.68 2.08
C TYR A 25 -22.76 15.26 1.23
N GLU A 26 -23.15 13.99 1.26
CA GLU A 26 -24.36 13.51 0.57
C GLU A 26 -25.60 14.22 1.10
N ARG A 27 -25.77 14.31 2.44
CA ARG A 27 -26.85 15.07 3.06
C ARG A 27 -26.81 16.56 2.68
N TRP A 28 -25.64 17.17 2.71
CA TRP A 28 -25.47 18.57 2.34
C TRP A 28 -25.91 18.83 0.88
N CYS A 29 -25.59 17.91 -0.04
CA CYS A 29 -26.03 17.97 -1.44
C CYS A 29 -27.56 17.87 -1.59
N GLU A 30 -28.23 17.03 -0.78
CA GLU A 30 -29.69 16.93 -0.76
C GLU A 30 -30.31 18.25 -0.29
N LEU A 31 -29.83 18.79 0.84
CA LEU A 31 -30.34 20.03 1.42
C LEU A 31 -30.14 21.23 0.48
N LEU A 32 -29.05 21.25 -0.29
CA LEU A 32 -28.78 22.26 -1.31
C LEU A 32 -29.78 22.21 -2.48
N GLN A 33 -30.37 21.04 -2.77
CA GLN A 33 -31.38 20.89 -3.83
C GLN A 33 -32.79 21.21 -3.31
N GLU A 34 -33.03 21.05 -2.01
CA GLU A 34 -34.32 21.26 -1.34
C GLU A 34 -34.50 22.69 -0.79
N THR A 35 -33.98 23.71 -1.49
CA THR A 35 -33.89 25.13 -1.04
C THR A 35 -35.20 25.77 -0.58
N HIS A 36 -36.36 25.17 -0.85
CA HIS A 36 -37.69 25.74 -0.56
C HIS A 36 -38.43 25.05 0.61
N VAL A 37 -37.87 23.97 1.17
CA VAL A 37 -38.54 23.14 2.21
C VAL A 37 -37.68 22.91 3.45
N VAL A 38 -36.36 23.01 3.31
CA VAL A 38 -35.39 22.75 4.38
C VAL A 38 -35.28 23.90 5.38
N SER A 39 -35.10 23.56 6.66
CA SER A 39 -34.78 24.55 7.69
C SER A 39 -33.35 25.08 7.50
N THR A 40 -33.19 26.40 7.54
CA THR A 40 -31.86 27.04 7.48
C THR A 40 -30.91 26.50 8.55
N GLU A 41 -31.45 26.15 9.73
CA GLU A 41 -30.69 25.56 10.84
C GLU A 41 -30.06 24.20 10.49
N GLU A 42 -30.79 23.28 9.84
CA GLU A 42 -30.22 22.00 9.45
C GLU A 42 -29.12 22.17 8.40
N PHE A 43 -29.36 23.02 7.41
CA PHE A 43 -28.37 23.32 6.38
C PHE A 43 -27.09 23.92 6.98
N ASP A 44 -27.22 24.89 7.89
CA ASP A 44 -26.08 25.52 8.56
C ASP A 44 -25.33 24.53 9.44
N TRP A 45 -26.06 23.69 10.20
CA TRP A 45 -25.47 22.64 11.02
C TRP A 45 -24.70 21.63 10.17
N THR A 46 -25.32 21.06 9.12
CA THR A 46 -24.65 20.09 8.23
C THR A 46 -23.42 20.71 7.56
N THR A 47 -23.51 21.98 7.16
CA THR A 47 -22.38 22.70 6.57
C THR A 47 -21.23 22.86 7.56
N ASN A 48 -21.53 23.26 8.81
CA ASN A 48 -20.52 23.43 9.85
C ASN A 48 -19.87 22.10 10.24
N GLU A 49 -20.68 21.05 10.40
CA GLU A 49 -20.21 19.73 10.79
C GLU A 49 -19.31 19.11 9.72
N LEU A 50 -19.67 19.27 8.43
CA LEU A 50 -18.84 18.83 7.31
C LEU A 50 -17.49 19.56 7.30
N ARG A 51 -17.48 20.88 7.50
CA ARG A 51 -16.23 21.67 7.56
C ARG A 51 -15.33 21.24 8.72
N ASN A 52 -15.91 20.97 9.89
CA ASN A 52 -15.15 20.51 11.05
C ASN A 52 -14.59 19.11 10.82
N SER A 53 -15.38 18.22 10.23
CA SER A 53 -14.93 16.87 9.88
C SER A 53 -13.74 16.91 8.91
N LEU A 54 -13.83 17.72 7.85
CA LEU A 54 -12.74 17.88 6.88
C LEU A 54 -11.48 18.47 7.52
N ARG A 55 -11.61 19.49 8.37
CA ARG A 55 -10.47 20.08 9.08
C ARG A 55 -9.76 19.07 9.98
N SER A 56 -10.53 18.23 10.68
CA SER A 56 -9.94 17.17 11.53
C SER A 56 -9.15 16.17 10.68
N ILE A 57 -9.70 15.77 9.53
CA ILE A 57 -9.03 14.85 8.61
C ILE A 57 -7.74 15.48 8.07
N GLU A 58 -7.75 16.76 7.72
CA GLU A 58 -6.55 17.48 7.26
C GLU A 58 -5.45 17.43 8.32
N TRP A 59 -5.76 17.75 9.58
CA TRP A 59 -4.79 17.65 10.68
C TRP A 59 -4.26 16.23 10.89
N ASP A 60 -5.13 15.22 10.88
CA ASP A 60 -4.70 13.83 11.04
C ASP A 60 -3.74 13.40 9.89
N LEU A 61 -3.96 13.91 8.68
CA LEU A 61 -3.09 13.63 7.53
C LEU A 61 -1.74 14.38 7.62
N GLU A 62 -1.74 15.62 8.10
CA GLU A 62 -0.52 16.39 8.37
C GLU A 62 0.37 15.66 9.41
N ASP A 63 -0.22 15.18 10.51
CA ASP A 63 0.49 14.43 11.55
C ASP A 63 1.07 13.10 11.02
N LEU A 64 0.33 12.41 10.15
CA LEU A 64 0.79 11.18 9.50
C LEU A 64 1.96 11.45 8.54
N GLU A 65 1.93 12.56 7.79
CA GLU A 65 3.03 12.97 6.92
C GLU A 65 4.29 13.31 7.73
N GLU A 66 4.16 14.08 8.82
CA GLU A 66 5.28 14.37 9.73
C GLU A 66 5.88 13.08 10.32
N THR A 67 5.02 12.11 10.68
CA THR A 67 5.48 10.81 11.20
C THR A 67 6.29 10.03 10.17
N ILE A 68 5.87 10.05 8.89
CA ILE A 68 6.60 9.40 7.80
C ILE A 68 7.98 10.04 7.62
N ASP A 69 8.05 11.36 7.66
CA ASP A 69 9.32 12.11 7.52
C ASP A 69 10.29 11.80 8.67
N ILE A 70 9.78 11.68 9.90
CA ILE A 70 10.60 11.27 11.07
C ILE A 70 11.13 9.84 10.91
N LEU A 71 10.31 8.91 10.42
CA LEU A 71 10.69 7.50 10.29
C LEU A 71 11.63 7.23 9.11
N LEU A 72 11.46 7.95 8.00
CA LEU A 72 12.22 7.72 6.77
C LEU A 72 13.45 8.62 6.67
N GLY A 73 13.39 9.85 7.22
CA GLY A 73 14.50 10.81 7.26
C GLY A 73 15.16 11.12 5.91
N PRO A 74 16.08 12.10 5.84
CA PRO A 74 16.96 12.20 4.69
C PRO A 74 17.88 10.97 4.66
N VAL A 75 17.75 10.14 3.62
CA VAL A 75 18.72 9.09 3.33
C VAL A 75 20.05 9.76 2.99
N GLU A 76 20.98 9.77 3.95
CA GLU A 76 22.35 10.18 3.72
C GLU A 76 22.95 9.33 2.57
N PRO A 77 23.44 9.94 1.47
CA PRO A 77 24.00 9.23 0.31
C PRO A 77 25.19 8.32 0.66
N SER A 78 25.79 8.50 1.83
CA SER A 78 26.98 7.79 2.29
C SER A 78 26.78 6.30 2.56
N GLN A 79 25.53 5.83 2.70
CA GLN A 79 25.23 4.40 2.93
C GLN A 79 24.88 3.62 1.64
N VAL A 80 24.78 4.30 0.50
CA VAL A 80 24.43 3.68 -0.80
C VAL A 80 25.64 2.99 -1.44
N GLN A 81 26.86 3.33 -1.03
CA GLN A 81 28.10 2.83 -1.62
C GLN A 81 28.47 1.40 -1.19
N ASP A 82 27.98 0.91 -0.05
CA ASP A 82 28.39 -0.39 0.51
C ASP A 82 27.66 -1.60 -0.13
N ARG A 83 26.48 -1.37 -0.72
CA ARG A 83 25.72 -2.43 -1.41
C ARG A 83 26.25 -2.81 -2.78
N SER A 84 27.05 -1.96 -3.41
CA SER A 84 27.63 -2.23 -4.74
C SER A 84 28.85 -3.15 -4.67
N GLN A 85 29.57 -3.21 -3.54
CA GLN A 85 30.82 -3.98 -3.43
C GLN A 85 30.59 -5.46 -3.11
N ARG A 86 29.38 -5.87 -2.73
CA ARG A 86 29.05 -7.26 -2.37
C ARG A 86 28.66 -8.13 -3.57
N ALA A 87 28.56 -7.56 -4.78
CA ALA A 87 28.16 -8.29 -5.99
C ALA A 87 29.34 -8.77 -6.87
N ASP A 88 30.58 -8.29 -6.62
CA ASP A 88 31.73 -8.56 -7.50
C ASP A 88 32.74 -9.56 -6.91
N GLY A 89 32.25 -10.51 -6.11
CA GLY A 89 33.11 -11.33 -5.25
C GLY A 89 32.97 -12.84 -5.35
N GLU A 90 32.40 -13.43 -6.41
CA GLU A 90 32.44 -14.89 -6.60
C GLU A 90 32.17 -15.33 -8.05
N THR A 91 33.14 -15.11 -8.93
CA THR A 91 33.31 -15.94 -10.15
C THR A 91 34.67 -16.61 -10.07
N GLY A 92 34.77 -17.58 -9.16
CA GLY A 92 35.89 -18.50 -9.08
C GLY A 92 35.86 -19.45 -10.26
N LEU A 93 36.66 -19.11 -11.28
CA LEU A 93 37.08 -20.00 -12.36
C LEU A 93 37.64 -21.31 -11.78
N ARG A 94 37.03 -22.45 -12.12
CA ARG A 94 37.69 -23.76 -12.13
C ARG A 94 37.41 -24.42 -13.47
N GLU A 95 38.31 -24.14 -14.42
CA GLU A 95 38.57 -25.02 -15.56
C GLU A 95 39.14 -26.35 -15.05
N ALA A 96 38.54 -27.45 -15.52
CA ALA A 96 39.02 -28.84 -15.62
C ALA A 96 37.74 -29.71 -15.55
N ASP A 97 37.39 -30.57 -16.48
CA ASP A 97 38.22 -31.41 -17.35
C ASP A 97 37.34 -31.87 -18.52
N ALA A 98 37.88 -31.77 -19.73
CA ALA A 98 37.29 -32.36 -20.92
C ALA A 98 37.59 -33.87 -20.91
N GLY A 99 36.57 -34.69 -20.62
CA GLY A 99 36.74 -36.14 -20.47
C GLY A 99 35.62 -36.95 -21.12
N LEU A 100 35.84 -37.28 -22.40
CA LEU A 100 35.36 -38.45 -23.16
C LEU A 100 33.86 -38.64 -23.48
N CYS A 101 33.63 -38.67 -24.79
CA CYS A 101 32.53 -39.34 -25.46
C CYS A 101 32.66 -40.88 -25.42
N GLN A 102 31.58 -41.56 -25.08
CA GLN A 102 31.14 -42.90 -25.56
C GLN A 102 29.71 -43.06 -25.02
N GLY A 103 28.63 -43.11 -25.81
CA GLY A 103 28.41 -43.96 -26.97
C GLY A 103 28.05 -45.37 -26.48
N ASP A 104 26.76 -45.68 -26.27
CA ASP A 104 26.01 -46.62 -27.14
C ASP A 104 24.59 -46.95 -26.61
N ALA A 105 23.71 -47.14 -27.59
CA ALA A 105 22.39 -47.80 -27.67
C ALA A 105 21.49 -48.07 -26.44
N GLY A 106 20.27 -47.52 -26.55
CA GLY A 106 19.05 -48.31 -26.81
C GLY A 106 18.46 -49.10 -25.65
N SER A 107 17.25 -48.73 -25.20
CA SER A 107 16.01 -49.43 -25.59
C SER A 107 14.78 -48.93 -24.80
N HIS A 108 13.66 -48.83 -25.53
CA HIS A 108 12.34 -49.31 -25.11
C HIS A 108 11.32 -48.36 -24.42
N ILE A 109 10.29 -48.04 -25.23
CA ILE A 109 8.84 -47.88 -24.95
C ILE A 109 8.24 -46.47 -24.94
N GLN A 110 7.18 -46.39 -25.75
CA GLN A 110 6.34 -45.32 -26.26
C GLN A 110 5.27 -44.81 -25.26
N PRO A 111 4.54 -43.72 -25.59
CA PRO A 111 3.88 -42.81 -24.65
C PRO A 111 2.42 -43.18 -24.38
N ILE A 112 1.82 -42.57 -23.35
CA ILE A 112 0.36 -42.56 -23.17
C ILE A 112 -0.10 -41.13 -22.88
N SER A 113 -0.95 -40.61 -23.76
CA SER A 113 -1.58 -39.29 -23.76
C SER A 113 -2.64 -39.12 -22.65
N PRO A 114 -3.09 -37.88 -22.36
CA PRO A 114 -4.00 -37.56 -21.26
C PRO A 114 -5.48 -37.78 -21.66
N GLY A 115 -6.29 -38.28 -20.74
CA GLY A 115 -7.71 -38.56 -20.93
C GLY A 115 -8.60 -37.73 -20.00
N LEU A 116 -9.46 -36.93 -20.64
CA LEU A 116 -10.50 -36.05 -20.10
C LEU A 116 -11.72 -36.85 -19.62
N ARG A 117 -12.22 -36.62 -18.39
CA ARG A 117 -13.66 -36.57 -18.06
C ARG A 117 -13.91 -36.10 -16.64
#